data_AF-A0A538TAA0-F1
#
_entry.id   AF-A0A538TAA0-F1
#
_cell.length_a   1.000
_cell.length_b   1.000
_cell.length_c   1.000
_cell.angle_alpha   90.00
_cell.angle_beta   90.00
_cell.angle_gamma   90.00
#
_symmetry.space_group_name_H-M   'P 1'
#
loop_
_entity.id
_entity.type
_entity.pdbx_description
1 polymer ?
#
loop_
_entity_poly.entity_id
_entity_poly.type
_entity_poly.pdbx_seq_one_letter_code
_entity_poly.pdbx_strand_id
1 'polypeptide(L)' 'MSAGIGEEITMRGALQPRLGLALTALLFATLHIQYSWYGMAVIFVLGLVLGKIRQRTSTTAAMAVHVIYDIVAILTT' A
#
# COMPACT_ATOMS: atom_id res chain seq x y z
N MET A 1 0.94 -9.93 -8.31
CA MET A 1 -0.09 -10.85 -7.77
C MET A 1 0.21 -11.28 -6.34
N SER A 2 1.41 -11.80 -6.01
CA SER A 2 1.83 -12.06 -4.62
C SER A 2 2.17 -10.80 -3.81
N ALA A 3 2.56 -9.70 -4.49
CA ALA A 3 2.86 -8.40 -3.89
C ALA A 3 1.69 -7.86 -3.05
N GLY A 4 0.50 -7.67 -3.63
CA GLY A 4 -0.67 -7.17 -2.91
C GLY A 4 -1.14 -8.00 -1.71
N ILE A 5 -0.82 -9.29 -1.60
CA ILE A 5 -1.17 -10.09 -0.41
C ILE A 5 -0.08 -9.96 0.65
N GLY A 6 1.18 -10.25 0.31
CA GLY A 6 2.29 -10.22 1.28
C GLY A 6 2.55 -8.81 1.84
N GLU A 7 2.45 -7.80 0.98
CA GLU A 7 2.63 -6.40 1.37
C GLU A 7 1.51 -5.92 2.28
N GLU A 8 0.25 -6.27 2.01
CA GLU A 8 -0.86 -5.84 2.88
C GLU A 8 -0.86 -6.60 4.21
N ILE A 9 -0.51 -7.89 4.25
CA ILE A 9 -0.33 -8.60 5.53
C ILE A 9 0.74 -7.92 6.37
N THR A 10 1.90 -7.65 5.77
CA THR A 10 3.03 -7.02 6.49
C THR A 10 2.69 -5.60 6.91
N MET A 11 2.28 -4.76 5.96
CA MET A 11 2.06 -3.34 6.19
C MET A 11 0.79 -3.10 7.00
N ARG A 12 -0.36 -3.60 6.57
CA ARG A 12 -1.67 -3.25 7.15
C ARG A 12 -2.05 -4.20 8.29
N GLY A 13 -1.62 -5.46 8.20
CA GLY A 13 -1.82 -6.47 9.25
C GLY A 13 -0.86 -6.32 10.42
N ALA A 14 0.45 -6.30 10.17
CA ALA A 14 1.46 -6.36 11.24
C ALA A 14 1.98 -4.98 11.68
N LEU A 15 2.27 -4.06 10.74
CA LEU A 15 2.98 -2.81 11.04
C LEU A 15 2.03 -1.65 11.39
N GLN A 16 0.96 -1.45 10.63
CA GLN A 16 0.02 -0.33 10.82
C GLN A 16 -0.62 -0.25 12.21
N PRO A 17 -0.97 -1.36 12.89
CA PRO A 17 -1.47 -1.29 14.27
C PRO A 17 -0.45 -0.76 15.28
N ARG A 18 0.86 -0.87 14.98
CA ARG A 18 1.95 -0.48 15.88
C ARG A 18 2.55 0.88 15.54
N LEU A 19 2.73 1.14 14.24
CA LEU A 19 3.37 2.37 13.73
C LEU A 19 2.36 3.47 13.38
N GLY A 20 1.07 3.12 13.26
CA GLY A 20 0.04 4.03 12.79
C GLY A 20 0.08 4.26 11.27
N LEU A 21 -0.90 5.03 10.78
CA LEU A 21 -1.13 5.19 9.34
C LEU A 21 0.04 5.86 8.60
N ALA A 22 0.51 7.01 9.11
CA ALA A 22 1.49 7.83 8.41
C ALA A 22 2.86 7.14 8.31
N LEU A 23 3.36 6.58 9.42
CA LEU A 23 4.66 5.91 9.43
C LEU A 23 4.65 4.63 8.60
N THR A 24 3.57 3.84 8.63
CA THR A 24 3.45 2.68 7.76
C THR A 24 3.38 3.05 6.28
N ALA A 25 2.63 4.09 5.91
CA ALA A 25 2.60 4.56 4.52
C ALA A 25 3.97 5.07 4.06
N LEU A 26 4.70 5.78 4.94
CA LEU A 26 6.05 6.25 4.64
C LEU A 26 7.01 5.08 4.43
N LEU A 27 7.00 4.10 5.35
CA LEU A 27 7.80 2.88 5.23
C LEU A 27 7.49 2.16 3.92
N PHE A 28 6.21 1.98 3.59
CA PHE A 28 5.77 1.36 2.34
C PHE A 28 6.36 2.08 1.12
N ALA A 29 6.29 3.41 1.06
CA ALA A 29 6.89 4.19 -0.01
C ALA A 29 8.42 4.08 -0.06
N THR A 30 9.11 4.05 1.08
CA THR A 30 10.59 3.94 1.12
C THR A 30 11.10 2.59 0.63
N LEU A 31 10.32 1.50 0.74
CA LEU A 31 10.68 0.21 0.15
C LEU A 31 10.63 0.20 -1.38
N HIS A 32 10.08 1.25 -1.98
CA HIS A 32 9.95 1.44 -3.43
C HIS A 32 10.99 2.42 -3.98
N ILE A 33 12.19 2.44 -3.40
CA ILE A 33 13.28 3.38 -3.76
C ILE A 33 13.77 3.25 -5.22
N GLN A 34 13.42 2.17 -5.90
CA GLN A 34 13.70 1.98 -7.32
C GLN A 34 12.87 2.92 -8.24
N TYR A 35 11.82 3.56 -7.73
CA TYR A 35 11.03 4.53 -8.47
C TYR A 35 11.59 5.95 -8.31
N SER A 36 11.18 6.86 -9.21
CA SER A 36 11.48 8.28 -9.07
C SER A 36 10.88 8.86 -7.79
N TRP A 37 11.37 10.02 -7.34
CA TRP A 37 10.80 10.73 -6.19
C TRP A 37 9.29 10.93 -6.32
N TYR A 38 8.82 11.20 -7.55
CA TYR A 38 7.40 11.35 -7.86
C TYR A 38 6.66 10.02 -7.74
N GLY A 39 7.22 8.94 -8.28
CA GLY A 39 6.65 7.59 -8.14
C GLY A 39 6.53 7.17 -6.67
N MET A 40 7.55 7.43 -5.86
CA MET A 40 7.50 7.17 -4.42
C MET A 40 6.41 8.01 -3.72
N ALA A 41 6.23 9.27 -4.11
CA ALA A 41 5.17 10.12 -3.56
C ALA A 41 3.77 9.58 -3.90
N VAL A 42 3.56 9.07 -5.12
CA VAL A 42 2.32 8.39 -5.51
C VAL A 42 2.08 7.14 -4.66
N ILE A 43 3.12 6.31 -4.46
CA ILE A 43 3.06 5.11 -3.64
C ILE A 43 2.77 5.45 -2.16
N PHE A 44 3.31 6.55 -1.65
CA PHE A 44 2.98 7.05 -0.30
C PHE A 44 1.50 7.38 -0.17
N VAL A 45 0.92 8.11 -1.14
CA VAL A 45 -0.51 8.43 -1.17
C VAL A 45 -1.35 7.16 -1.27
N LEU A 46 -0.98 6.22 -2.14
CA LEU A 46 -1.61 4.91 -2.21
C LEU A 46 -1.56 4.18 -0.85
N GLY A 47 -0.40 4.26 -0.18
CA GLY A 47 -0.16 3.76 1.17
C GLY A 47 -1.19 4.27 2.18
N LEU A 48 -1.42 5.59 2.18
CA LEU A 48 -2.42 6.24 3.04
C LEU A 48 -3.85 5.79 2.72
N VAL A 49 -4.20 5.69 1.43
CA VAL A 49 -5.54 5.26 0.99
C VAL A 49 -5.81 3.82 1.44
N LEU A 50 -4.91 2.89 1.12
CA LEU A 50 -5.02 1.48 1.52
C LEU A 50 -5.06 1.32 3.04
N GLY A 51 -4.22 2.07 3.76
CA GLY A 51 -4.24 2.08 5.22
C GLY A 51 -5.56 2.59 5.79
N LYS A 52 -6.19 3.59 5.16
CA LYS A 52 -7.51 4.09 5.56
C LYS A 52 -8.62 3.07 5.28
N ILE A 53 -8.55 2.37 4.15
CA ILE A 53 -9.46 1.27 3.82
C ILE A 53 -9.39 0.20 4.90
N ARG A 54 -8.18 -0.25 5.28
CA ARG A 54 -8.00 -1.22 6.38
C ARG A 54 -8.53 -0.72 7.72
N GLN A 55 -8.45 0.57 8.03
CA GLN A 55 -9.03 1.11 9.27
C GLN A 55 -10.57 1.07 9.29
N ARG A 56 -11.21 1.15 8.12
CA ARG A 56 -12.67 1.22 7.98
C ARG A 56 -13.33 -0.12 7.64
N THR A 57 -12.55 -1.06 7.11
CA THR A 57 -13.05 -2.34 6.58
C THR A 57 -12.18 -3.50 7.08
N SER A 58 -11.28 -4.03 6.25
CA SER A 58 -10.40 -5.15 6.59
C SER A 58 -9.12 -5.12 5.77
N THR A 59 -8.13 -5.92 6.16
CA THR A 59 -6.91 -6.14 5.37
C THR A 59 -7.23 -6.77 4.01
N THR A 60 -8.22 -7.68 3.94
CA THR A 60 -8.65 -8.31 2.68
C THR A 60 -9.24 -7.30 1.70
N ALA A 61 -10.00 -6.31 2.18
CA ALA A 61 -10.51 -5.24 1.34
C ALA A 61 -9.37 -4.36 0.78
N ALA A 62 -8.37 -4.05 1.62
CA ALA A 62 -7.17 -3.33 1.17
C ALA A 62 -6.38 -4.14 0.11
N MET A 63 -6.22 -5.45 0.30
CA MET A 63 -5.62 -6.35 -0.70
C MET A 63 -6.35 -6.31 -2.04
N ALA A 64 -7.68 -6.41 -2.04
CA ALA A 64 -8.45 -6.37 -3.27
C ALA A 64 -8.24 -5.04 -4.03
N VAL A 65 -8.27 -3.92 -3.31
CA VAL A 65 -8.02 -2.60 -3.91
C VAL A 65 -6.58 -2.46 -4.43
N HIS A 66 -5.59 -2.98 -3.69
CA HIS A 66 -4.20 -2.96 -4.13
C HIS A 66 -4.01 -3.79 -5.41
N VAL A 67 -4.56 -5.00 -5.46
CA VAL A 67 -4.51 -5.84 -6.67
C VAL A 67 -5.19 -5.16 -7.87
N ILE A 68 -6.33 -4.50 -7.66
CA ILE A 68 -7.00 -3.73 -8.72
C ILE A 68 -6.12 -2.57 -9.18
N TYR A 69 -5.50 -1.83 -8.25
CA TYR A 69 -4.58 -0.74 -8.59
C TYR A 69 -3.41 -1.24 -9.45
N ASP A 70 -2.78 -2.35 -9.07
CA ASP A 70 -1.68 -2.95 -9.84
C ASP A 70 -2.11 -3.31 -11.26
N ILE A 71 -3.30 -3.93 -11.42
CA ILE A 71 -3.84 -4.28 -12.73
C ILE A 71 -4.07 -3.02 -13.58
N VAL A 72 -4.69 -1.98 -13.01
CA VAL A 72 -4.95 -0.73 -13.73
C VAL A 72 -3.64 -0.05 -14.11
N ALA A 73 -2.65 -0.02 -13.20
CA ALA A 73 -1.34 0.54 -13.48
C ALA A 73 -0.67 -0.19 -14.66
N ILE A 74 -0.65 -1.52 -14.65
CA ILE A 74 -0.09 -2.33 -15.75
C ILE A 74 -0.80 -2.06 -17.09
N LEU A 75 -2.12 -1.85 -17.08
CA LEU A 75 -2.90 -1.61 -18.30
C LEU A 75 -2.77 -0.18 -18.85
N THR A 76 -2.26 0.77 -18.04
CA THR A 76 -2.19 2.20 -18.40
C THR A 76 -0.77 2.71 -18.60
N THR A 77 0.23 1.86 -18.41
CA THR A 77 1.66 2.11 -18.67
C THR A 77 2.10 1.44 -19.96
#